data_AF-A0AAW8H8Z4-F1
#
_entry.id   AF-A0AAW8H8Z4-F1
#
_cell.length_a   1.000
_cell.length_b   1.000
_cell.length_c   1.000
_cell.angle_alpha   90.00
_cell.angle_beta   90.00
_cell.angle_gamma   90.00
#
_symmetry.space_group_name_H-M   'P 1'
#
loop_
_entity.id
_entity.type
_entity.pdbx_description
1 polymer ?
#
loop_
_entity_poly.entity_id
_entity_poly.type
_entity_poly.pdbx_seq_one_letter_code
_entity_poly.pdbx_strand_id
1 'polypeptide(L)'
;MGELAKSFKSIFSLPYSSSTRHSGSTVATEECVGIFYAAGKNLGTNTSEVNNSSFTGYPLLPGSICGAAPAPSGSCDFNQDVLNLNHGTLTRQELEGHEVSETVSISCTTSQTLKLFIYSADNVQLRDDGSLYSELYMNGNVLGTAGFTLDVAEQENVTVKSVLRTNGSVAAGEFSGSTVMLITVE
;
A
#
# COMPACT_ATOMS: atom_id res chain seq x y z
N MET A 1 4.92 -12.84 23.95
CA MET A 1 5.47 -14.10 23.38
C MET A 1 5.14 -15.24 24.35
N GLY A 2 4.26 -16.17 23.98
CA GLY A 2 3.76 -17.27 24.84
C GLY A 2 4.72 -18.46 24.99
N GLU A 3 4.25 -19.56 25.59
CA GLU A 3 5.04 -20.78 25.84
C GLU A 3 5.69 -21.36 24.57
N LEU A 4 4.97 -21.34 23.45
CA LEU A 4 5.47 -21.78 22.14
C LEU A 4 6.78 -21.08 21.74
N ALA A 5 6.87 -19.77 21.99
CA ALA A 5 8.06 -18.99 21.68
C ALA A 5 9.24 -19.35 22.60
N LYS A 6 8.98 -19.71 23.87
CA LYS A 6 10.03 -20.17 24.80
C LYS A 6 10.56 -21.54 24.38
N SER A 7 9.67 -22.48 24.05
CA SER A 7 10.05 -23.81 23.58
C SER A 7 10.80 -23.74 22.24
N PHE A 8 10.34 -22.93 21.30
CA PHE A 8 11.03 -22.73 20.02
C PHE A 8 12.45 -22.19 20.20
N LYS A 9 12.62 -21.14 21.01
CA LYS A 9 13.93 -20.53 21.30
C LYS A 9 14.91 -21.45 22.04
N SER A 10 14.40 -22.49 22.73
CA SER A 10 15.26 -23.49 23.39
C SER A 10 15.91 -24.46 22.41
N ILE A 11 15.35 -24.60 21.21
CA ILE A 11 15.84 -25.51 20.16
C ILE A 11 16.53 -24.72 19.05
N PHE A 12 15.97 -23.57 18.66
CA PHE A 12 16.45 -22.73 17.57
C PHE A 12 16.94 -21.39 18.11
N SER A 13 18.25 -21.14 18.00
CA SER A 13 18.85 -19.84 18.30
C SER A 13 18.46 -18.81 17.22
N LEU A 14 17.95 -17.66 17.63
CA LEU A 14 17.68 -16.53 16.75
C LEU A 14 18.84 -15.52 16.77
N PRO A 15 19.18 -14.88 15.64
CA PRO A 15 18.56 -15.01 14.32
C PRO A 15 18.91 -16.35 13.65
N TYR A 16 17.90 -17.00 13.06
CA TYR A 16 18.06 -18.24 12.29
C TYR A 16 17.96 -17.93 10.80
N SER A 17 18.83 -18.52 9.99
CA SER A 17 18.83 -18.41 8.53
C SER A 17 18.96 -19.79 7.90
N SER A 18 18.17 -20.04 6.85
CA SER A 18 18.18 -21.28 6.08
C SER A 18 17.67 -20.98 4.66
N SER A 19 18.05 -21.81 3.69
CA SER A 19 17.52 -21.75 2.33
C SER A 19 16.64 -22.97 2.05
N THR A 20 15.56 -22.76 1.31
CA THR A 20 14.73 -23.83 0.78
C THR A 20 14.46 -23.59 -0.71
N ARG A 21 14.30 -24.66 -1.48
CA ARG A 21 13.96 -24.57 -2.89
C ARG A 21 12.44 -24.61 -3.02
N HIS A 22 11.84 -23.48 -3.34
CA HIS A 22 10.45 -23.43 -3.78
C HIS A 22 10.39 -23.74 -5.28
N SER A 23 9.54 -24.67 -5.68
CA SER A 23 9.27 -24.98 -7.09
C SER A 23 7.81 -25.35 -7.27
N GLY A 24 7.15 -24.72 -8.22
CA GLY A 24 5.75 -24.92 -8.56
C GLY A 24 5.45 -24.23 -9.89
N SER A 25 4.18 -24.25 -10.31
CA SER A 25 3.73 -23.39 -11.42
C SER A 25 4.06 -21.94 -11.10
N THR A 26 4.53 -21.18 -12.09
CA THR A 26 4.69 -19.72 -11.98
C THR A 26 3.36 -19.12 -11.54
N VAL A 27 3.29 -18.75 -10.28
CA VAL A 27 2.29 -17.85 -9.72
C VAL A 27 2.46 -16.50 -10.40
N ALA A 28 1.37 -15.98 -10.95
CA ALA A 28 1.33 -14.63 -11.53
C ALA A 28 1.37 -13.53 -10.45
N THR A 29 1.34 -13.89 -9.16
CA THR A 29 1.26 -13.02 -7.99
C THR A 29 2.31 -13.39 -6.95
N GLU A 30 2.61 -12.47 -6.04
CA GLU A 30 3.47 -12.74 -4.87
C GLU A 30 2.93 -13.91 -4.03
N GLU A 31 3.82 -14.82 -3.60
CA GLU A 31 3.50 -15.90 -2.67
C GLU A 31 3.75 -15.48 -1.23
N CYS A 32 2.89 -15.97 -0.35
CA CYS A 32 3.06 -15.79 1.08
C CYS A 32 3.95 -16.88 1.68
N VAL A 33 5.19 -16.54 2.02
CA VAL A 33 6.12 -17.44 2.71
C VAL A 33 6.21 -17.05 4.17
N GLY A 34 5.82 -17.96 5.06
CA GLY A 34 5.80 -17.73 6.50
C GLY A 34 6.28 -18.94 7.28
N ILE A 35 6.51 -18.73 8.58
CA ILE A 35 6.81 -19.82 9.50
C ILE A 35 5.49 -20.42 9.97
N PHE A 36 5.33 -21.72 9.83
CA PHE A 36 4.19 -22.47 10.37
C PHE A 36 4.66 -23.51 11.38
N TYR A 37 3.74 -24.06 12.18
CA TYR A 37 4.05 -25.17 13.08
C TYR A 37 3.15 -26.37 12.76
N ALA A 38 3.78 -27.54 12.60
CA ALA A 38 3.07 -28.80 12.34
C ALA A 38 3.22 -29.78 13.50
N ALA A 39 2.47 -29.53 14.58
CA ALA A 39 2.51 -30.38 15.77
C ALA A 39 2.19 -31.85 15.43
N GLY A 40 3.01 -32.77 15.95
CA GLY A 40 2.84 -34.21 15.75
C GLY A 40 3.30 -34.73 14.38
N LYS A 41 3.88 -33.88 13.51
CA LYS A 41 4.50 -34.31 12.26
C LYS A 41 6.01 -34.35 12.40
N ASN A 42 6.63 -35.39 11.83
CA ASN A 42 8.07 -35.40 11.64
C ASN A 42 8.39 -34.48 10.47
N LEU A 43 9.06 -33.35 10.76
CA LEU A 43 9.47 -32.36 9.77
C LEU A 43 10.66 -32.83 8.90
N GLY A 44 11.13 -34.07 9.11
CA GLY A 44 12.34 -34.58 8.48
C GLY A 44 13.60 -33.87 8.99
N THR A 45 14.72 -34.13 8.33
CA THR A 45 15.95 -33.35 8.45
C THR A 45 16.00 -32.28 7.35
N ASN A 46 16.95 -31.34 7.44
CA ASN A 46 17.27 -30.38 6.37
C ASN A 46 17.62 -31.00 5.00
N THR A 47 17.72 -32.33 4.92
CA THR A 47 18.00 -33.11 3.72
C THR A 47 16.85 -34.02 3.29
N SER A 48 15.73 -34.01 4.02
CA SER A 48 14.57 -34.85 3.73
C SER A 48 13.62 -34.13 2.76
N GLU A 49 13.35 -34.73 1.61
CA GLU A 49 12.22 -34.33 0.77
C GLU A 49 10.93 -34.69 1.51
N VAL A 50 10.33 -33.71 2.17
CA VAL A 50 9.04 -33.94 2.84
C VAL A 50 7.93 -33.65 1.84
N ASN A 51 7.03 -34.63 1.65
CA ASN A 51 5.87 -34.46 0.78
C ASN A 51 5.02 -33.27 1.28
N ASN A 52 5.01 -32.18 0.50
CA ASN A 52 4.42 -30.90 0.88
C ASN A 52 2.91 -30.99 1.22
N SER A 53 2.20 -31.95 0.64
CA SER A 53 0.78 -32.20 0.96
C SER A 53 0.56 -32.69 2.41
N SER A 54 1.61 -33.19 3.07
CA SER A 54 1.56 -33.62 4.47
C SER A 54 1.36 -32.46 5.46
N PHE A 55 1.54 -31.22 4.99
CA PHE A 55 1.45 -29.99 5.77
C PHE A 55 0.27 -29.10 5.40
N THR A 56 -0.60 -29.56 4.50
CA THR A 56 -1.84 -28.84 4.17
C THR A 56 -2.73 -28.70 5.41
N GLY A 57 -3.19 -27.48 5.70
CA GLY A 57 -4.11 -27.20 6.81
C GLY A 57 -3.44 -26.90 8.16
N TYR A 58 -2.11 -26.89 8.24
CA TYR A 58 -1.43 -26.43 9.45
C TYR A 58 -1.43 -24.90 9.55
N PRO A 59 -1.64 -24.33 10.75
CA PRO A 59 -1.70 -22.89 10.93
C PRO A 59 -0.31 -22.24 10.85
N LEU A 60 -0.29 -21.01 10.33
CA LEU A 60 0.85 -20.12 10.50
C LEU A 60 1.15 -19.92 11.98
N LEU A 61 2.42 -19.71 12.30
CA LEU A 61 2.86 -19.43 13.65
C LEU A 61 2.18 -18.13 14.12
N PRO A 62 1.46 -18.12 15.25
CA PRO A 62 0.80 -16.91 15.72
C PRO A 62 1.79 -15.75 15.89
N GLY A 63 1.54 -14.65 15.18
CA GLY A 63 2.40 -13.47 15.16
C GLY A 63 3.57 -13.54 14.16
N SER A 64 3.68 -14.57 13.33
CA SER A 64 4.59 -14.54 12.18
C SER A 64 4.04 -13.60 11.11
N ILE A 65 4.93 -12.80 10.53
CA ILE A 65 4.63 -12.07 9.30
C ILE A 65 4.78 -13.00 8.09
N CYS A 66 3.95 -12.73 7.09
CA CYS A 66 4.10 -13.31 5.77
C CYS A 66 5.14 -12.50 4.99
N GLY A 67 6.15 -13.17 4.42
CA GLY A 67 7.08 -12.56 3.46
C GLY A 67 6.64 -12.85 2.04
N ALA A 68 6.60 -11.84 1.18
CA ALA A 68 6.35 -12.00 -0.24
C ALA A 68 7.53 -12.71 -0.94
N ALA A 69 7.23 -13.72 -1.75
CA ALA A 69 8.21 -14.44 -2.58
C ALA A 69 7.72 -14.58 -4.04
N PRO A 70 8.60 -14.41 -5.05
CA PRO A 70 9.94 -13.84 -4.93
C PRO A 70 9.88 -12.41 -4.36
N ALA A 71 10.99 -11.92 -3.81
CA ALA A 71 11.04 -10.52 -3.39
C ALA A 71 10.62 -9.63 -4.57
N PRO A 72 9.80 -8.59 -4.34
CA PRO A 72 9.41 -7.68 -5.41
C PRO A 72 10.66 -7.19 -6.16
N SER A 73 10.60 -7.10 -7.49
CA SER A 73 11.74 -6.68 -8.33
C SER A 73 12.18 -5.23 -8.09
N GLY A 74 11.45 -4.49 -7.27
CA GLY A 74 11.78 -3.16 -6.80
C GLY A 74 10.74 -2.64 -5.82
N SER A 75 11.07 -1.53 -5.16
CA SER A 75 10.17 -0.77 -4.31
C SER A 75 10.14 0.68 -4.77
N CYS A 76 8.99 1.32 -4.60
CA CYS A 76 8.81 2.74 -4.85
C CYS A 76 8.20 3.43 -3.64
N ASP A 77 8.56 4.69 -3.45
CA ASP A 77 8.06 5.51 -2.35
C ASP A 77 7.87 6.97 -2.78
N PHE A 78 7.00 7.69 -2.07
CA PHE A 78 6.94 9.14 -2.16
C PHE A 78 8.09 9.74 -1.37
N ASN A 79 8.75 10.74 -1.94
CA ASN A 79 9.85 11.44 -1.25
C ASN A 79 9.36 12.41 -0.16
N GLN A 80 8.05 12.43 0.12
CA GLN A 80 7.43 13.28 1.14
C GLN A 80 6.24 12.57 1.78
N ASP A 81 6.14 12.67 3.11
CA ASP A 81 5.10 12.00 3.89
C ASP A 81 3.74 12.73 3.83
N VAL A 82 3.78 14.07 3.67
CA VAL A 82 2.59 14.92 3.75
C VAL A 82 2.61 15.94 2.62
N LEU A 83 1.51 15.98 1.88
CA LEU A 83 1.23 16.99 0.87
C LEU A 83 0.07 17.88 1.34
N ASN A 84 0.27 19.20 1.36
CA ASN A 84 -0.78 20.15 1.75
C ASN A 84 -1.23 20.97 0.53
N LEU A 85 -2.50 20.85 0.17
CA LEU A 85 -3.13 21.55 -0.94
C LEU A 85 -4.00 22.69 -0.38
N ASN A 86 -3.41 23.88 -0.23
CA ASN A 86 -4.07 25.01 0.41
C ASN A 86 -4.83 25.89 -0.60
N HIS A 87 -6.15 25.93 -0.48
CA HIS A 87 -7.03 26.76 -1.30
C HIS A 87 -7.14 28.22 -0.82
N GLY A 88 -6.59 28.55 0.35
CA GLY A 88 -6.62 29.90 0.92
C GLY A 88 -8.03 30.37 1.29
N THR A 89 -8.22 31.69 1.28
CA THR A 89 -9.51 32.33 1.55
C THR A 89 -10.23 32.62 0.24
N LEU A 90 -11.39 32.01 0.05
CA LEU A 90 -12.19 32.15 -1.16
C LEU A 90 -13.57 32.74 -0.85
N THR A 91 -14.09 33.55 -1.75
CA THR A 91 -15.49 33.92 -1.79
C THR A 91 -16.33 32.78 -2.34
N ARG A 92 -17.65 32.81 -2.09
CA ARG A 92 -18.57 31.77 -2.60
C ARG A 92 -18.51 31.60 -4.13
N GLN A 93 -18.25 32.68 -4.86
CA GLN A 93 -18.20 32.67 -6.33
C GLN A 93 -16.92 32.04 -6.88
N GLU A 94 -15.87 31.96 -6.05
CA GLU A 94 -14.58 31.39 -6.40
C GLU A 94 -14.50 29.90 -6.04
N LEU A 95 -15.47 29.33 -5.32
CA LEU A 95 -15.37 27.93 -4.86
C LEU A 95 -15.39 26.92 -6.00
N GLU A 96 -16.40 26.97 -6.87
CA GLU A 96 -16.57 25.96 -7.91
C GLU A 96 -15.44 26.02 -8.94
N GLY A 97 -14.69 24.93 -9.07
CA GLY A 97 -13.60 24.79 -10.03
C GLY A 97 -12.29 25.47 -9.62
N HIS A 98 -12.16 26.01 -8.41
CA HIS A 98 -10.88 26.52 -7.95
C HIS A 98 -9.86 25.39 -7.82
N GLU A 99 -8.67 25.61 -8.36
CA GLU A 99 -7.61 24.62 -8.42
C GLU A 99 -6.39 25.06 -7.61
N VAL A 100 -5.73 24.11 -6.95
CA VAL A 100 -4.37 24.26 -6.41
C VAL A 100 -3.58 23.02 -6.80
N SER A 101 -2.27 23.15 -6.99
CA SER A 101 -1.41 22.04 -7.37
C SER A 101 -0.09 22.10 -6.63
N GLU A 102 0.43 20.92 -6.30
CA GLU A 102 1.74 20.73 -5.70
C GLU A 102 2.46 19.58 -6.40
N THR A 103 3.80 19.63 -6.39
CA THR A 103 4.62 18.61 -7.04
C THR A 103 5.11 17.60 -6.02
N VAL A 104 4.90 16.32 -6.32
CA VAL A 104 5.42 15.19 -5.56
C VAL A 104 6.48 14.45 -6.36
N SER A 105 7.52 13.98 -5.68
CA SER A 105 8.54 13.14 -6.30
C SER A 105 8.35 11.70 -5.83
N ILE A 106 8.35 10.76 -6.77
CA ILE A 106 8.33 9.32 -6.53
C ILE A 106 9.71 8.79 -6.88
N SER A 107 10.29 7.97 -6.01
CA SER A 107 11.56 7.28 -6.28
C SER A 107 11.36 5.77 -6.25
N CYS A 108 12.00 5.08 -7.17
CA CYS A 108 11.98 3.63 -7.27
C CYS A 108 13.40 3.07 -7.28
N THR A 109 13.58 1.86 -6.75
CA THR A 109 14.87 1.15 -6.84
C THR A 109 15.18 0.65 -8.25
N THR A 110 14.15 0.42 -9.06
CA THR A 110 14.18 -0.05 -10.45
C THR A 110 12.96 0.53 -11.16
N SER A 111 13.02 0.68 -12.49
CA SER A 111 11.87 1.15 -13.26
C SER A 111 10.69 0.18 -13.14
N GLN A 112 9.51 0.69 -12.76
CA GLN A 112 8.33 -0.11 -12.42
C GLN A 112 7.05 0.60 -12.90
N THR A 113 6.01 -0.17 -13.18
CA THR A 113 4.64 0.35 -13.36
C THR A 113 3.94 0.35 -12.00
N LEU A 114 3.43 1.51 -11.61
CA LEU A 114 2.76 1.72 -10.33
C LEU A 114 1.28 1.95 -10.55
N LYS A 115 0.45 1.40 -9.67
CA LYS A 115 -0.95 1.80 -9.53
C LYS A 115 -1.10 2.76 -8.35
N LEU A 116 -1.68 3.91 -8.64
CA LEU A 116 -1.86 5.04 -7.72
C LEU A 116 -3.34 5.27 -7.48
N PHE A 117 -3.75 5.34 -6.22
CA PHE A 117 -5.15 5.55 -5.83
C PHE A 117 -5.25 6.20 -4.44
N ILE A 118 -6.45 6.63 -4.07
CA ILE A 118 -6.74 7.13 -2.72
C ILE A 118 -7.66 6.16 -1.96
N TYR A 119 -7.46 6.04 -0.65
CA TYR A 119 -8.13 5.03 0.19
C TYR A 119 -9.59 5.35 0.53
N SER A 120 -9.96 6.64 0.59
CA SER A 120 -11.24 7.04 1.22
C SER A 120 -12.46 6.85 0.32
N ALA A 121 -12.47 7.54 -0.83
CA ALA A 121 -13.58 7.68 -1.76
C ALA A 121 -13.02 8.35 -3.04
N ASP A 122 -13.82 8.46 -4.10
CA ASP A 122 -13.38 9.11 -5.36
C ASP A 122 -13.12 10.62 -5.22
N ASN A 123 -13.39 11.20 -4.05
CA ASN A 123 -13.15 12.59 -3.70
C ASN A 123 -12.86 12.77 -2.21
N VAL A 124 -12.34 13.94 -1.84
CA VAL A 124 -12.07 14.33 -0.46
C VAL A 124 -13.19 15.24 0.02
N GLN A 125 -14.00 14.76 0.96
CA GLN A 125 -15.07 15.57 1.55
C GLN A 125 -14.45 16.65 2.45
N LEU A 126 -14.84 17.91 2.20
CA LEU A 126 -14.45 19.06 3.04
C LEU A 126 -15.56 19.43 4.02
N ARG A 127 -16.75 18.86 3.81
CA ARG A 127 -17.93 18.95 4.68
C ARG A 127 -18.67 17.61 4.71
N ASP A 128 -19.22 17.27 5.87
CA ASP A 128 -19.95 16.01 6.09
C ASP A 128 -21.26 15.92 5.29
N ASP A 129 -21.85 17.07 4.91
CA ASP A 129 -23.08 17.14 4.13
C ASP A 129 -22.88 16.97 2.61
N GLY A 130 -21.63 16.82 2.17
CA GLY A 130 -21.28 16.67 0.75
C GLY A 130 -21.45 17.94 -0.08
N SER A 131 -21.71 19.09 0.54
CA SER A 131 -21.94 20.34 -0.20
C SER A 131 -20.65 20.95 -0.76
N LEU A 132 -19.49 20.55 -0.22
CA LEU A 132 -18.16 21.00 -0.63
C LEU A 132 -17.19 19.83 -0.53
N TYR A 133 -16.53 19.51 -1.64
CA TYR A 133 -15.54 18.45 -1.73
C TYR A 133 -14.43 18.82 -2.72
N SER A 134 -13.34 18.05 -2.71
CA SER A 134 -12.24 18.19 -3.65
C SER A 134 -12.08 16.92 -4.48
N GLU A 135 -11.97 17.10 -5.80
CA GLU A 135 -11.51 16.07 -6.73
C GLU A 135 -9.99 16.16 -6.87
N LEU A 136 -9.31 15.04 -6.66
CA LEU A 136 -7.86 14.97 -6.79
C LEU A 136 -7.47 14.44 -8.17
N TYR A 137 -6.40 14.99 -8.71
CA TYR A 137 -5.81 14.57 -9.97
C TYR A 137 -4.31 14.41 -9.83
N MET A 138 -3.71 13.46 -10.54
CA MET A 138 -2.26 13.35 -10.69
C MET A 138 -1.90 13.24 -12.15
N ASN A 139 -1.03 14.14 -12.61
CA ASN A 139 -0.65 14.29 -14.03
C ASN A 139 -1.89 14.35 -14.96
N GLY A 140 -2.98 14.97 -14.49
CA GLY A 140 -4.24 15.12 -15.21
C GLY A 140 -5.19 13.91 -15.14
N ASN A 141 -4.77 12.79 -14.57
CA ASN A 141 -5.65 11.63 -14.32
C ASN A 141 -6.36 11.77 -12.98
N VAL A 142 -7.61 11.31 -12.90
CA VAL A 142 -8.38 11.33 -11.64
C VAL A 142 -7.74 10.36 -10.64
N LEU A 143 -7.39 10.87 -9.45
CA LEU A 143 -6.96 10.09 -8.30
C LEU A 143 -8.20 9.66 -7.50
N GLY A 144 -8.94 8.70 -8.05
CA GLY A 144 -10.07 8.07 -7.37
C GLY A 144 -9.69 6.73 -6.72
N THR A 145 -10.70 5.99 -6.28
CA THR A 145 -10.53 4.63 -5.71
C THR A 145 -10.15 3.59 -6.76
N ALA A 146 -10.58 3.79 -8.01
CA ALA A 146 -10.17 2.94 -9.14
C ALA A 146 -8.66 3.07 -9.46
N GLY A 147 -8.10 4.24 -9.16
CA GLY A 147 -6.71 4.60 -9.45
C GLY A 147 -6.38 4.69 -10.93
N PHE A 148 -5.10 4.88 -11.21
CA PHE A 148 -4.53 4.81 -12.55
C PHE A 148 -3.09 4.28 -12.48
N THR A 149 -2.56 3.85 -13.62
CA THR A 149 -1.19 3.34 -13.73
C THR A 149 -0.22 4.44 -14.18
N LEU A 150 0.97 4.46 -13.59
CA LEU A 150 2.06 5.36 -13.93
C LEU A 150 3.36 4.56 -14.07
N ASP A 151 4.02 4.71 -15.21
CA ASP A 151 5.37 4.18 -15.38
C ASP A 151 6.38 5.14 -14.75
N VAL A 152 7.15 4.63 -13.80
CA VAL A 152 8.20 5.40 -13.11
C VAL A 152 9.55 4.75 -13.40
N ALA A 153 10.53 5.57 -13.78
CA ALA A 153 11.91 5.13 -13.91
C ALA A 153 12.56 5.03 -12.51
N GLU A 154 13.78 5.56 -12.30
CA GLU A 154 14.36 5.65 -10.95
C GLU A 154 13.73 6.78 -10.13
N GLN A 155 13.35 7.87 -10.78
CA GLN A 155 12.71 9.02 -10.13
C GLN A 155 11.80 9.74 -11.12
N GLU A 156 10.61 10.13 -10.68
CA GLU A 156 9.65 10.90 -11.48
C GLU A 156 8.99 11.98 -10.61
N ASN A 157 8.75 13.16 -11.18
CA ASN A 157 7.98 14.22 -10.54
C ASN A 157 6.56 14.24 -11.11
N VAL A 158 5.58 14.15 -10.21
CA VAL A 158 4.16 14.14 -10.55
C VAL A 158 3.47 15.34 -9.93
N THR A 159 2.57 15.96 -10.68
CA THR A 159 1.76 17.08 -10.17
C THR A 159 0.48 16.54 -9.61
N VAL A 160 0.23 16.77 -8.32
CA VAL A 160 -1.04 16.50 -7.66
C VAL A 160 -1.86 17.79 -7.64
N LYS A 161 -3.07 17.74 -8.17
CA LYS A 161 -3.99 18.87 -8.27
C LYS A 161 -5.26 18.58 -7.49
N SER A 162 -5.72 19.56 -6.72
CA SER A 162 -7.03 19.56 -6.04
C SER A 162 -7.95 20.56 -6.73
N VAL A 163 -9.15 20.12 -7.09
CA VAL A 163 -10.19 20.94 -7.72
C VAL A 163 -11.41 20.95 -6.81
N LEU A 164 -11.81 22.13 -6.34
CA LEU A 164 -13.00 22.27 -5.50
C LEU A 164 -14.28 22.09 -6.31
N ARG A 165 -15.23 21.39 -5.71
CA ARG A 165 -16.58 21.15 -6.23
C ARG A 165 -17.61 21.48 -5.16
N THR A 166 -18.71 22.02 -5.61
CA THR A 166 -19.83 22.44 -4.77
C THR A 166 -21.11 21.73 -5.20
N ASN A 167 -21.92 21.37 -4.21
CA ASN A 167 -23.26 20.85 -4.43
C ASN A 167 -24.26 21.67 -3.60
N GLY A 168 -24.92 22.63 -4.25
CA GLY A 168 -25.82 23.57 -3.58
C GLY A 168 -25.09 24.74 -2.91
N SER A 169 -25.67 25.26 -1.82
CA SER A 169 -25.13 26.44 -1.14
C SER A 169 -24.15 26.04 -0.04
N VAL A 170 -22.94 26.59 -0.09
CA VAL A 170 -21.94 26.42 0.96
C VAL A 170 -22.02 27.59 1.95
N ALA A 171 -22.19 27.28 3.23
CA ALA A 171 -22.12 28.25 4.30
C ALA A 171 -20.67 28.75 4.49
N ALA A 172 -20.50 29.99 4.97
CA ALA A 172 -19.15 30.48 5.27
C ALA A 172 -18.55 29.71 6.47
N GLY A 173 -17.25 29.46 6.42
CA GLY A 173 -16.53 28.74 7.46
C GLY A 173 -15.14 28.31 7.00
N GLU A 174 -14.39 27.70 7.91
CA GLU A 174 -13.13 27.02 7.61
C GLU A 174 -13.42 25.55 7.30
N PHE A 175 -12.79 25.03 6.25
CA PHE A 175 -12.99 23.67 5.78
C PHE A 175 -11.65 22.98 5.57
N SER A 176 -11.60 21.69 5.91
CA SER A 176 -10.43 20.85 5.72
C SER A 176 -10.87 19.41 5.51
N GLY A 177 -10.15 18.68 4.67
CA GLY A 177 -10.31 17.25 4.51
C GLY A 177 -8.95 16.60 4.30
N SER A 178 -8.89 15.29 4.48
CA SER A 178 -7.68 14.51 4.29
C SER A 178 -7.99 13.16 3.67
N THR A 179 -7.02 12.61 2.96
CA THR A 179 -7.05 11.25 2.44
C THR A 179 -5.64 10.68 2.42
N VAL A 180 -5.53 9.38 2.20
CA VAL A 180 -4.25 8.68 2.07
C VAL A 180 -4.10 8.25 0.62
N MET A 181 -3.00 8.68 0.01
CA MET A 181 -2.57 8.20 -1.30
C MET A 181 -1.77 6.91 -1.12
N LEU A 182 -2.06 5.93 -1.95
CA LEU A 182 -1.47 4.60 -1.90
C LEU A 182 -0.77 4.30 -3.22
N ILE A 183 0.38 3.64 -3.12
CA ILE A 183 1.15 3.08 -4.23
C ILE A 183 1.08 1.57 -4.11
N THR A 184 0.79 0.89 -5.21
CA THR A 184 1.04 -0.54 -5.35
C THR A 184 1.85 -0.78 -6.61
N VAL A 185 2.82 -1.69 -6.56
CA VAL A 185 3.54 -2.16 -7.74
C VAL A 185 2.62 -3.12 -8.50
N GLU A 186 2.54 -2.98 -9.83
CA GLU A 186 1.83 -3.94 -10.71
C GLU A 186 2.75 -5.03 -11.29
#